data_AF-A0A821RII5-F1
#
_entry.id   AF-A0A821RII5-F1
#
_cell.length_a   1.000
_cell.length_b   1.000
_cell.length_c   1.000
_cell.angle_alpha   90.00
_cell.angle_beta   90.00
_cell.angle_gamma   90.00
#
_symmetry.space_group_name_H-M   'P 1'
#
loop_
_entity.id
_entity.type
_entity.pdbx_description
1 polymer ?
#
loop_
_entity_poly.entity_id
_entity_poly.type
_entity_poly.pdbx_seq_one_letter_code
_entity_poly.pdbx_strand_id
1 'polypeptide(L)' 'MSLSHATEFPYKSTSVSVVNEDCLIVYKNLVNKGCRPVVLNMANATSPGGGYKRGDGAQEETLFRRSNYFQSLDL' A
#
# COMPACT_ATOMS: atom_id res chain seq x y z
N MET A 1 25.51 37.11 4.95
CA MET A 1 24.58 36.04 5.35
C MET A 1 24.86 34.82 4.49
N SER A 2 25.48 33.79 5.06
CA SER A 2 25.84 32.56 4.36
C SER A 2 24.59 31.72 4.09
N LEU A 3 24.36 31.38 2.83
CA LEU A 3 23.34 30.41 2.41
C LEU A 3 23.89 28.99 2.66
N SER A 4 23.70 28.46 3.87
CA SER A 4 24.00 27.07 4.21
C SER A 4 22.71 26.26 4.34
N HIS A 5 21.97 26.08 3.23
CA HIS A 5 20.87 25.11 3.17
C HIS A 5 21.35 23.86 2.40
N ALA A 6 22.40 23.22 2.91
CA ALA A 6 22.83 21.91 2.43
C ALA A 6 21.82 20.86 2.91
N THR A 7 20.90 20.48 2.02
CA THR A 7 20.25 19.15 1.90
C THR A 7 20.16 18.31 3.19
N GLU A 8 19.36 18.73 4.16
CA GLU A 8 18.99 17.83 5.26
C GLU A 8 17.88 16.89 4.77
N PHE A 9 18.24 15.62 4.54
CA PHE A 9 17.24 14.59 4.28
C PHE A 9 16.40 14.40 5.55
N PRO A 10 15.06 14.33 5.45
CA PRO A 10 14.18 14.20 6.62
C PRO A 10 14.42 12.89 7.41
N TYR A 11 15.12 11.93 6.82
CA TYR A 11 15.46 10.66 7.44
C TYR A 11 16.92 10.28 7.15
N LYS A 12 17.57 9.65 8.14
CA LYS A 12 18.98 9.23 8.07
C LYS A 12 19.23 8.10 7.08
N SER A 13 18.27 7.20 6.89
CA SER A 13 18.39 6.05 6.01
C SER A 13 17.01 5.44 5.69
N THR A 14 16.96 4.64 4.62
CA THR A 14 15.79 3.85 4.24
C THR A 14 16.00 2.39 4.65
N SER A 15 15.06 1.81 5.40
CA SER A 15 15.05 0.38 5.70
C SER A 15 14.22 -0.36 4.63
N VAL A 16 14.79 -1.39 4.03
CA VAL A 16 14.13 -2.23 3.02
C VAL A 16 14.08 -3.67 3.54
N SER A 17 12.91 -4.30 3.44
CA SER A 17 12.71 -5.70 3.81
C SER A 17 11.82 -6.39 2.79
N VAL A 18 12.05 -7.68 2.59
CA VAL A 18 11.23 -8.55 1.74
C VAL A 18 10.64 -9.62 2.64
N VAL A 19 9.32 -9.74 2.63
CA VAL A 19 8.58 -10.69 3.46
C VAL A 19 7.61 -11.47 2.58
N ASN A 20 7.44 -12.76 2.87
CA ASN A 20 6.44 -13.59 2.20
C ASN A 20 5.11 -13.51 2.96
N GLU A 21 4.44 -12.35 2.88
CA GLU A 21 3.21 -12.08 3.62
C GLU A 21 2.25 -11.18 2.82
N ASP A 22 0.96 -11.33 3.09
CA ASP A 22 -0.11 -10.55 2.46
C ASP A 22 -0.01 -9.06 2.80
N CYS A 23 -0.24 -8.19 1.80
CA CYS A 23 -0.06 -6.74 1.94
C CYS A 23 -0.91 -6.14 3.08
N LEU A 24 -2.13 -6.63 3.30
CA LEU A 24 -3.00 -6.12 4.36
C LEU A 24 -2.57 -6.60 5.76
N ILE A 25 -1.93 -7.76 5.85
CA ILE A 25 -1.31 -8.23 7.09
C ILE A 25 -0.11 -7.35 7.45
N VAL A 26 0.79 -7.09 6.50
CA VAL A 26 1.92 -6.18 6.70
C VAL A 26 1.44 -4.77 7.05
N TYR A 27 0.43 -4.25 6.34
CA TYR A 27 -0.20 -2.97 6.64
C TYR A 27 -0.69 -2.91 8.09
N LYS A 28 -1.48 -3.91 8.53
CA LYS A 28 -2.00 -3.98 9.90
C LYS A 28 -0.88 -4.05 10.93
N ASN A 29 0.16 -4.84 10.66
CA ASN A 29 1.33 -4.94 11.54
C ASN A 29 2.08 -3.61 11.68
N LEU A 30 2.19 -2.82 10.60
CA LEU A 30 2.77 -1.48 10.64
C LEU A 30 1.88 -0.47 11.37
N VAL A 31 0.57 -0.51 11.16
CA VAL A 31 -0.39 0.31 11.92
C VAL A 31 -0.30 0.01 13.42
N ASN A 32 -0.21 -1.28 13.81
CA ASN A 32 -0.05 -1.69 15.21
C ASN A 32 1.26 -1.19 15.83
N LYS A 33 2.28 -0.90 15.02
CA LYS A 33 3.56 -0.28 15.44
C LYS A 33 3.49 1.25 15.51
N GLY A 34 2.33 1.86 15.26
CA GLY A 34 2.13 3.30 15.25
C GLY A 34 2.51 3.98 13.93
N CYS A 35 2.74 3.22 12.86
CA CYS A 35 3.05 3.79 11.55
C CYS A 35 1.78 4.20 10.79
N ARG A 36 1.94 5.06 9.77
CA ARG A 36 0.90 5.40 8.77
C ARG A 36 1.29 4.88 7.39
N PRO A 37 1.23 3.55 7.16
CA PRO A 37 1.68 2.94 5.91
C PRO A 37 0.78 3.27 4.72
N VAL A 38 1.33 3.18 3.52
CA VAL A 38 0.61 3.22 2.23
C VAL A 38 0.82 1.88 1.54
N VAL A 39 -0.24 1.35 0.93
CA VAL A 39 -0.18 0.11 0.14
C VAL A 39 -0.29 0.45 -1.34
N LEU A 40 0.61 -0.09 -2.15
CA LEU A 40 0.49 -0.03 -3.60
C LEU A 40 -0.51 -1.08 -4.09
N ASN A 41 -1.52 -0.66 -4.84
CA ASN A 41 -2.43 -1.58 -5.54
C ASN A 41 -1.75 -2.10 -6.82
N MET A 42 -1.72 -3.42 -7.02
CA MET A 42 -1.30 -4.05 -8.28
C MET A 42 -2.50 -4.11 -9.23
N ALA A 43 -2.97 -2.92 -9.62
CA ALA A 43 -4.24 -2.73 -10.30
C ALA A 43 -4.30 -3.42 -11.66
N ASN A 44 -5.45 -4.01 -11.97
CA ASN A 44 -5.81 -4.40 -13.32
C ASN A 44 -5.98 -3.15 -14.19
N ALA A 45 -5.41 -3.17 -15.39
CA ALA A 45 -5.38 -2.01 -16.28
C ALA A 45 -6.75 -1.64 -16.88
N THR A 46 -7.72 -2.56 -16.90
CA THR A 46 -8.98 -2.38 -17.65
C THR A 46 -10.23 -2.57 -16.80
N SER A 47 -10.16 -3.35 -15.72
CA SER A 47 -11.30 -3.69 -14.87
C SER A 47 -10.98 -3.34 -13.41
N PRO A 48 -11.57 -2.28 -12.84
CA PRO A 48 -11.33 -1.92 -11.45
C PRO A 48 -11.66 -3.08 -10.50
N GLY A 49 -10.72 -3.45 -9.64
CA GLY A 49 -10.90 -4.59 -8.75
C GLY A 49 -10.80 -5.95 -9.43
N GLY A 50 -10.36 -6.00 -10.68
CA GLY A 50 -10.15 -7.24 -11.44
C GLY A 50 -11.38 -8.14 -11.40
N GLY A 51 -11.19 -9.35 -10.89
CA GLY A 51 -12.25 -10.34 -10.72
C GLY A 51 -12.74 -10.51 -9.30
N TYR A 52 -12.68 -9.48 -8.44
CA TYR A 52 -12.92 -9.66 -7.00
C TYR A 52 -14.30 -10.25 -6.68
N LYS A 53 -15.32 -9.90 -7.48
CA LYS A 53 -16.69 -10.44 -7.42
C LYS A 53 -16.81 -11.90 -7.88
N ARG A 54 -15.90 -12.36 -8.76
CA ARG A 54 -15.85 -13.74 -9.28
C ARG A 54 -15.07 -14.69 -8.37
N GLY A 55 -14.34 -14.15 -7.40
CA GLY A 55 -13.50 -14.94 -6.49
C GLY A 55 -12.04 -15.07 -6.93
N ASP A 56 -11.59 -14.23 -7.88
CA ASP A 56 -10.20 -14.26 -8.34
C ASP A 56 -9.23 -13.92 -7.19
N GLY A 57 -8.06 -14.56 -7.18
CA GLY A 57 -7.16 -14.65 -6.03
C GLY A 57 -5.88 -13.80 -6.12
N ALA A 58 -5.94 -12.62 -6.72
CA ALA A 58 -4.78 -11.72 -6.79
C ALA A 58 -4.78 -10.66 -5.67
N GLN A 59 -3.73 -9.83 -5.66
CA GLN A 59 -3.51 -8.81 -4.64
C GLN A 59 -4.61 -7.73 -4.67
N GLU A 60 -4.95 -7.22 -5.85
CA GLU A 60 -5.99 -6.21 -6.03
C GLU A 60 -7.34 -6.71 -5.52
N GLU A 61 -7.75 -7.92 -5.88
CA GLU A 61 -9.03 -8.47 -5.45
C GLU A 61 -9.10 -8.63 -3.93
N THR A 62 -7.97 -8.99 -3.31
CA THR A 62 -7.86 -9.10 -1.86
C THR A 62 -7.99 -7.74 -1.18
N LEU A 63 -7.43 -6.67 -1.78
CA LEU A 63 -7.64 -5.30 -1.32
C LEU A 63 -9.11 -4.90 -1.43
N PHE A 64 -9.77 -5.18 -2.56
CA PHE A 64 -11.19 -4.84 -2.77
C PHE A 64 -12.12 -5.57 -1.80
N ARG A 65 -11.87 -6.85 -1.49
CA ARG A 65 -12.72 -7.64 -0.57
C ARG A 65 -12.53 -7.33 0.91
N ARG A 66 -11.36 -6.82 1.32
CA ARG A 66 -10.98 -6.67 2.73
C ARG A 66 -10.80 -5.21 3.17
N SER A 67 -11.16 -4.27 2.31
CA SER A 67 -11.15 -2.83 2.61
C SER A 67 -12.35 -2.14 1.98
N ASN A 68 -12.47 -0.83 2.22
CA ASN A 68 -13.44 0.03 1.55
C ASN A 68 -12.97 0.52 0.17
N TYR A 69 -11.86 -0.01 -0.38
CA TYR A 69 -11.31 0.45 -1.64
C TYR A 69 -12.26 0.32 -2.82
N PHE A 70 -13.13 -0.71 -2.80
CA PHE A 70 -14.19 -0.87 -3.80
C PHE A 70 -15.10 0.36 -3.88
N GLN A 71 -15.39 1.05 -2.77
CA GLN A 71 -16.24 2.25 -2.79
C GLN A 71 -15.63 3.42 -3.57
N SER A 72 -14.31 3.41 -3.76
CA SER A 72 -13.61 4.45 -4.52
C SER A 72 -13.56 4.17 -6.02
N LEU A 73 -13.67 2.91 -6.44
CA LEU A 73 -13.36 2.48 -7.82
C LEU A 73 -14.44 1.62 -8.49
N ASP A 74 -15.42 1.12 -7.74
CA ASP A 74 -16.57 0.36 -8.22
C ASP A 74 -17.84 1.21 -7.97
N LEU A 75 -18.08 2.16 -8.88
CA LEU A 75 -19.29 3.00 -8.93
C LEU A 75 -20.36 2.38 -9.83
#